data_AF-A0A661N5V8-F1
#
_entry.id   AF-A0A661N5V8-F1
#
_cell.length_a   1.000
_cell.length_b   1.000
_cell.length_c   1.000
_cell.angle_alpha   90.00
_cell.angle_beta   90.00
_cell.angle_gamma   90.00
#
_symmetry.space_group_name_H-M   'P 1'
#
loop_
_entity.id
_entity.type
_entity.pdbx_description
1 polymer ?
#
loop_
_entity_poly.entity_id
_entity_poly.type
_entity_poly.pdbx_seq_one_letter_code
_entity_poly.pdbx_strand_id
1 'polypeptide(L)'
;MPGVGAERAIHYTDFYKSEAQRYSTAAEVNARSLAYHLSRRTIRIYDNELIVGTHTEHRIGAICLIERAGVAMLEDLFRFEKRAVNPLALDSKARWTLLRSVIPYWLNRNIAMRSFPLLRGIRFSKEQLSGTWFTVNEVGGIAHFLPDYESIIQLGTEGLRERVVGRQAQGNLNKRQTDFLDASLVALDAIEMFADRYRVEAENQGRDDLVALLEHSPRKPANTFHEALQTIWFFQLLIQTESLDQGISLGRMDQYLYPLYLKEKARSDFDPAEIHDLLAAFCLKLSEVIPLFSS
;
A
#
# COMPACT_ATOMS: atom_id res chain seq x y z
N MET A 1 12.47 -17.12 3.33
CA MET A 1 11.36 -17.42 2.40
C MET A 1 10.40 -16.24 2.45
N PRO A 2 9.97 -15.68 1.31
CA PRO A 2 8.93 -14.66 1.29
C PRO A 2 7.63 -15.17 1.91
N GLY A 3 6.79 -14.29 2.44
CA GLY A 3 5.55 -14.66 3.12
C GLY A 3 4.27 -14.19 2.40
N VAL A 4 3.15 -14.82 2.68
CA VAL A 4 1.82 -14.32 2.29
C VAL A 4 1.41 -13.23 3.27
N GLY A 5 1.24 -12.00 2.78
CA GLY A 5 0.71 -10.87 3.55
C GLY A 5 -0.79 -11.03 3.80
N ALA A 6 -1.15 -11.75 4.86
CA ALA A 6 -2.51 -12.15 5.18
C ALA A 6 -3.25 -11.11 6.02
N GLU A 7 -2.53 -10.31 6.82
CA GLU A 7 -3.13 -9.30 7.70
C GLU A 7 -4.07 -8.35 6.97
N ARG A 8 -3.72 -7.95 5.74
CA ARG A 8 -4.55 -7.04 4.94
C ARG A 8 -5.89 -7.65 4.60
N ALA A 9 -5.92 -8.90 4.09
CA ALA A 9 -7.15 -9.60 3.80
C ALA A 9 -8.00 -9.81 5.07
N ILE A 10 -7.37 -10.09 6.21
CA ILE A 10 -8.05 -10.27 7.51
C ILE A 10 -8.66 -8.94 7.98
N HIS A 11 -7.87 -7.87 8.06
CA HIS A 11 -8.32 -6.56 8.54
C HIS A 11 -9.41 -5.96 7.65
N TYR A 12 -9.30 -6.11 6.32
CA TYR A 12 -10.35 -5.68 5.40
C TYR A 12 -11.61 -6.50 5.62
N THR A 13 -11.51 -7.83 5.77
CA THR A 13 -12.69 -8.66 6.07
C THR A 13 -13.38 -8.22 7.35
N ASP A 14 -12.62 -7.95 8.40
CA ASP A 14 -13.15 -7.53 9.70
C ASP A 14 -13.85 -6.17 9.58
N PHE A 15 -13.20 -5.17 8.97
CA PHE A 15 -13.81 -3.86 8.70
C PHE A 15 -15.11 -3.97 7.89
N TYR A 16 -15.12 -4.80 6.85
CA TYR A 16 -16.30 -4.98 6.01
C TYR A 16 -17.46 -5.66 6.74
N LYS A 17 -17.17 -6.54 7.71
CA LYS A 17 -18.17 -7.19 8.56
C LYS A 17 -18.72 -6.25 9.64
N SER A 18 -17.89 -5.37 10.20
CA SER A 18 -18.26 -4.56 11.38
C SER A 18 -18.72 -3.14 11.06
N GLU A 19 -18.05 -2.46 10.12
CA GLU A 19 -18.10 -1.01 10.00
C GLU A 19 -18.44 -0.52 8.59
N ALA A 20 -18.11 -1.27 7.53
CA ALA A 20 -18.31 -0.79 6.16
C ALA A 20 -19.76 -0.40 5.84
N GLN A 21 -20.75 -1.04 6.46
CA GLN A 21 -22.18 -0.72 6.27
C GLN A 21 -22.57 0.68 6.76
N ARG A 22 -21.71 1.35 7.54
CA ARG A 22 -21.92 2.74 8.00
C ARG A 22 -21.63 3.77 6.91
N TYR A 23 -20.95 3.36 5.84
CA TYR A 23 -20.49 4.26 4.78
C TYR A 23 -21.24 3.98 3.48
N SER A 24 -21.67 5.04 2.81
CA SER A 24 -22.54 4.94 1.63
C SER A 24 -21.80 4.97 0.29
N THR A 25 -20.50 5.30 0.28
CA THR A 25 -19.71 5.43 -0.95
C THR A 25 -18.49 4.54 -0.97
N ALA A 26 -18.09 4.13 -2.18
CA ALA A 26 -16.88 3.34 -2.38
C ALA A 26 -15.62 4.09 -1.94
N ALA A 27 -15.57 5.42 -2.12
CA ALA A 27 -14.43 6.25 -1.70
C ALA A 27 -14.23 6.19 -0.17
N GLU A 28 -15.30 6.42 0.61
CA GLU A 28 -15.26 6.32 2.07
C GLU A 28 -14.90 4.90 2.53
N VAL A 29 -15.55 3.88 1.96
CA VAL A 29 -15.27 2.48 2.33
C VAL A 29 -13.80 2.13 2.07
N ASN A 30 -13.24 2.54 0.93
CA ASN A 30 -11.83 2.28 0.60
C ASN A 30 -10.89 3.00 1.57
N ALA A 31 -11.05 4.33 1.74
CA ALA A 31 -10.19 5.11 2.64
C ALA A 31 -10.25 4.62 4.09
N ARG A 32 -11.45 4.29 4.58
CA ARG A 32 -11.65 3.77 5.94
C ARG A 32 -11.12 2.35 6.10
N SER A 33 -11.25 1.49 5.09
CA SER A 33 -10.65 0.15 5.14
C SER A 33 -9.12 0.19 5.16
N LEU A 34 -8.51 1.10 4.38
CA LEU A 34 -7.08 1.36 4.41
C LEU A 34 -6.65 1.86 5.79
N ALA A 35 -7.32 2.88 6.34
CA ALA A 35 -7.07 3.38 7.69
C ALA A 35 -7.22 2.31 8.78
N TYR A 36 -8.24 1.44 8.64
CA TYR A 36 -8.48 0.33 9.56
C TYR A 36 -7.32 -0.67 9.53
N HIS A 37 -6.81 -1.00 8.35
CA HIS A 37 -5.67 -1.90 8.20
C HIS A 37 -4.37 -1.25 8.69
N LEU A 38 -4.07 -0.02 8.27
CA LEU A 38 -2.83 0.70 8.63
C LEU A 38 -2.71 0.98 10.13
N SER A 39 -3.82 1.09 10.86
CA SER A 39 -3.79 1.29 12.32
C SER A 39 -3.48 0.01 13.10
N ARG A 40 -3.64 -1.17 12.49
CA ARG A 40 -3.57 -2.47 13.19
C ARG A 40 -2.45 -3.38 12.69
N ARG A 41 -2.09 -3.26 11.41
CA ARG A 41 -1.09 -4.12 10.79
C ARG A 41 0.22 -4.11 11.53
N THR A 42 0.91 -5.23 11.56
CA THR A 42 2.25 -5.34 12.10
C THR A 42 3.18 -4.41 11.33
N ILE A 43 4.03 -3.72 12.07
CA ILE A 43 5.11 -2.88 11.55
C ILE A 43 6.42 -3.35 12.17
N ARG A 44 7.52 -3.16 11.46
CA ARG A 44 8.85 -3.46 11.97
C ARG A 44 9.87 -2.60 11.25
N ILE A 45 10.84 -2.10 12.00
CA ILE A 45 12.07 -1.54 11.45
C ILE A 45 13.13 -2.62 11.59
N TYR A 46 13.81 -2.96 10.50
CA TYR A 46 14.91 -3.92 10.49
C TYR A 46 16.25 -3.22 10.68
N ASP A 47 17.24 -3.97 11.15
CA ASP A 47 18.60 -3.48 11.37
C ASP A 47 19.15 -2.82 10.10
N ASN A 48 19.79 -1.66 10.28
CA ASN A 48 20.42 -0.85 9.24
C ASN A 48 19.47 -0.30 8.15
N GLU A 49 18.15 -0.33 8.36
CA GLU A 49 17.23 0.35 7.45
C GLU A 49 17.39 1.88 7.54
N LEU A 50 17.68 2.50 6.40
CA LEU A 50 17.67 3.95 6.20
C LEU A 50 16.27 4.45 5.80
N ILE A 51 15.56 3.67 4.99
CA ILE A 51 14.17 3.91 4.60
C ILE A 51 13.30 2.88 5.31
N VAL A 52 12.18 3.30 5.92
CA VAL A 52 11.32 2.43 6.73
C VAL A 52 9.92 2.30 6.18
N GLY A 53 9.23 1.22 6.54
CA GLY A 53 7.94 0.85 5.97
C GLY A 53 8.03 -0.52 5.32
N THR A 54 7.36 -1.53 5.88
CA THR A 54 7.27 -2.87 5.30
C THR A 54 5.98 -3.01 4.49
N HIS A 55 6.06 -3.63 3.31
CA HIS A 55 4.88 -3.79 2.46
C HIS A 55 3.82 -4.72 3.08
N THR A 56 4.26 -5.76 3.80
CA THR A 56 3.40 -6.70 4.55
C THR A 56 3.90 -6.87 5.99
N GLU A 57 3.31 -7.77 6.78
CA GLU A 57 3.83 -8.23 8.07
C GLU A 57 5.18 -8.99 7.95
N HIS A 58 5.56 -9.35 6.73
CA HIS A 58 6.85 -9.94 6.40
C HIS A 58 7.76 -8.92 5.70
N ARG A 59 9.08 -9.10 5.83
CA ARG A 59 10.06 -8.27 5.11
C ARG A 59 9.86 -8.33 3.60
N ILE A 60 9.82 -9.55 3.05
CA ILE A 60 9.49 -9.78 1.64
C ILE A 60 8.17 -10.53 1.64
N GLY A 61 7.15 -9.98 0.98
CA GLY A 61 5.83 -10.58 1.07
C GLY A 61 4.85 -10.20 -0.03
N ALA A 62 3.93 -11.14 -0.27
CA ALA A 62 2.91 -11.09 -1.29
C ALA A 62 1.57 -10.72 -0.68
N ILE A 63 1.09 -9.50 -0.94
CA ILE A 63 -0.11 -8.97 -0.30
C ILE A 63 -1.38 -9.68 -0.82
N CYS A 64 -2.27 -10.06 0.09
CA CYS A 64 -3.54 -10.71 -0.29
C CYS A 64 -4.66 -9.67 -0.47
N LEU A 65 -5.09 -9.49 -1.73
CA LEU A 65 -6.11 -8.52 -2.18
C LEU A 65 -7.45 -9.21 -2.53
N ILE A 66 -7.91 -10.08 -1.63
CA ILE A 66 -9.02 -11.02 -1.90
C ILE A 66 -10.37 -10.33 -2.21
N GLU A 67 -10.65 -9.15 -1.69
CA GLU A 67 -11.85 -8.37 -2.02
C GLU A 67 -11.82 -7.83 -3.45
N ARG A 68 -10.65 -7.73 -4.05
CA ARG A 68 -10.48 -7.37 -5.46
C ARG A 68 -10.37 -8.62 -6.32
N ALA A 69 -9.19 -9.23 -6.36
CA ALA A 69 -8.85 -10.35 -7.23
C ALA A 69 -9.58 -11.66 -6.89
N GLY A 70 -10.25 -11.72 -5.73
CA GLY A 70 -11.10 -12.84 -5.36
C GLY A 70 -10.35 -14.02 -4.76
N VAL A 71 -11.11 -15.08 -4.48
CA VAL A 71 -10.63 -16.28 -3.78
C VAL A 71 -9.56 -17.05 -4.57
N ALA A 72 -9.39 -16.78 -5.86
CA ALA A 72 -8.35 -17.35 -6.71
C ALA A 72 -6.94 -17.10 -6.16
N MET A 73 -6.71 -15.94 -5.50
CA MET A 73 -5.43 -15.65 -4.86
C MET A 73 -5.03 -16.65 -3.76
N LEU A 74 -6.01 -17.40 -3.22
CA LEU A 74 -5.83 -18.33 -2.12
C LEU A 74 -6.10 -19.79 -2.52
N GLU A 75 -6.09 -20.12 -3.81
CA GLU A 75 -6.31 -21.49 -4.27
C GLU A 75 -5.29 -22.49 -3.66
N ASP A 76 -4.05 -22.03 -3.46
CA ASP A 76 -2.95 -22.82 -2.93
C ASP A 76 -2.76 -22.63 -1.43
N LEU A 77 -3.82 -22.30 -0.70
CA LEU A 77 -3.75 -22.02 0.75
C LEU A 77 -2.96 -23.07 1.56
N PHE A 78 -2.99 -24.34 1.13
CA PHE A 78 -2.28 -25.47 1.76
C PHE A 78 -1.03 -25.93 1.01
N ARG A 79 -0.68 -25.27 -0.10
CA ARG A 79 0.40 -25.63 -1.02
C ARG A 79 1.40 -24.49 -1.26
N PHE A 80 1.14 -23.27 -0.77
CA PHE A 80 2.02 -22.11 -0.95
C PHE A 80 3.49 -22.41 -0.66
N GLU A 81 3.80 -23.12 0.43
CA GLU A 81 5.18 -23.44 0.83
C GLU A 81 5.84 -24.50 -0.06
N LYS A 82 5.03 -25.25 -0.83
CA LYS A 82 5.46 -26.39 -1.66
C LYS A 82 5.48 -26.07 -3.16
N ARG A 83 5.16 -24.84 -3.55
CA ARG A 83 5.17 -24.40 -4.95
C ARG A 83 6.57 -24.52 -5.53
N ALA A 84 6.65 -24.97 -6.79
CA ALA A 84 7.93 -25.02 -7.52
C ALA A 84 8.46 -23.63 -7.87
N VAL A 85 7.55 -22.68 -8.15
CA VAL A 85 7.85 -21.28 -8.46
C VAL A 85 7.18 -20.40 -7.40
N ASN A 86 7.94 -19.44 -6.86
CA ASN A 86 7.48 -18.49 -5.84
C ASN A 86 6.84 -19.17 -4.60
N PRO A 87 7.59 -19.98 -3.82
CA PRO A 87 7.10 -20.54 -2.57
C PRO A 87 6.90 -19.45 -1.52
N LEU A 88 5.74 -19.46 -0.87
CA LEU A 88 5.35 -18.43 0.11
C LEU A 88 5.08 -19.07 1.47
N ALA A 89 5.68 -18.51 2.51
CA ALA A 89 5.41 -18.88 3.90
C ALA A 89 4.04 -18.36 4.32
N LEU A 90 3.23 -19.21 4.95
CA LEU A 90 1.98 -18.77 5.57
C LEU A 90 1.89 -19.30 7.00
N ASP A 91 1.76 -18.36 7.95
CA ASP A 91 1.55 -18.70 9.35
C ASP A 91 0.28 -19.55 9.52
N SER A 92 0.33 -20.53 10.44
CA SER A 92 -0.76 -21.48 10.62
C SER A 92 -2.04 -20.83 11.15
N LYS A 93 -1.94 -19.82 12.03
CA LYS A 93 -3.10 -19.07 12.53
C LYS A 93 -3.69 -18.25 11.40
N ALA A 94 -2.86 -17.53 10.63
CA ALA A 94 -3.30 -16.80 9.46
C ALA A 94 -4.02 -17.70 8.44
N ARG A 95 -3.47 -18.87 8.12
CA ARG A 95 -4.08 -19.87 7.22
C ARG A 95 -5.50 -20.23 7.62
N TRP A 96 -5.70 -20.54 8.89
CA TRP A 96 -7.02 -20.92 9.40
C TRP A 96 -8.01 -19.75 9.43
N THR A 97 -7.55 -18.54 9.74
CA THR A 97 -8.38 -17.33 9.65
C THR A 97 -8.81 -17.06 8.21
N LEU A 98 -7.89 -17.18 7.26
CA LEU A 98 -8.18 -17.05 5.84
C LEU A 98 -9.25 -18.06 5.38
N LEU A 99 -9.09 -19.34 5.75
CA LEU A 99 -10.03 -20.39 5.39
C LEU A 99 -11.43 -20.20 6.00
N ARG A 100 -11.51 -19.86 7.29
CA ARG A 100 -12.78 -19.86 8.03
C ARG A 100 -13.54 -18.54 7.96
N SER A 101 -12.85 -17.41 7.89
CA SER A 101 -13.47 -16.08 7.98
C SER A 101 -13.43 -15.32 6.66
N VAL A 102 -12.29 -15.33 5.97
CA VAL A 102 -12.01 -14.46 4.83
C VAL A 102 -12.56 -15.04 3.52
N ILE A 103 -12.18 -16.28 3.18
CA ILE A 103 -12.64 -16.95 1.95
C ILE A 103 -14.18 -17.02 1.88
N PRO A 104 -14.91 -17.48 2.91
CA PRO A 104 -16.37 -17.55 2.85
C PRO A 104 -17.05 -16.18 2.69
N TYR A 105 -16.45 -15.13 3.25
CA TYR A 105 -17.00 -13.78 3.15
C TYR A 105 -16.85 -13.20 1.74
N TRP A 106 -15.68 -13.39 1.12
CA TRP A 106 -15.36 -12.82 -0.20
C TRP A 106 -15.75 -13.69 -1.39
N LEU A 107 -16.19 -14.93 -1.16
CA LEU A 107 -16.59 -15.88 -2.20
C LEU A 107 -17.59 -15.28 -3.21
N ASN A 108 -18.53 -14.44 -2.74
CA ASN A 108 -19.54 -13.79 -3.57
C ASN A 108 -19.52 -12.25 -3.49
N ARG A 109 -18.44 -11.65 -2.97
CA ARG A 109 -18.34 -10.19 -2.74
C ARG A 109 -17.17 -9.50 -3.45
N ASN A 110 -16.30 -10.27 -4.10
CA ASN A 110 -15.17 -9.73 -4.87
C ASN A 110 -15.61 -9.05 -6.18
N ILE A 111 -14.70 -8.32 -6.83
CA ILE A 111 -14.98 -7.55 -8.05
C ILE A 111 -15.58 -8.42 -9.14
N ALA A 112 -15.01 -9.60 -9.43
CA ALA A 112 -15.53 -10.49 -10.46
C ALA A 112 -17.00 -10.90 -10.19
N MET A 113 -17.32 -11.23 -8.94
CA MET A 113 -18.66 -11.64 -8.54
C MET A 113 -19.67 -10.49 -8.51
N ARG A 114 -19.21 -9.24 -8.38
CA ARG A 114 -20.06 -8.04 -8.48
C ARG A 114 -20.28 -7.58 -9.92
N SER A 115 -19.32 -7.86 -10.81
CA SER A 115 -19.35 -7.46 -12.22
C SER A 115 -20.23 -8.35 -13.09
N PHE A 116 -20.51 -9.58 -12.66
CA PHE A 116 -21.27 -10.55 -13.45
C PHE A 116 -22.42 -11.18 -12.64
N PRO A 117 -23.53 -11.60 -13.30
CA PRO A 117 -24.49 -12.51 -12.69
C PRO A 117 -23.80 -13.78 -12.18
N LEU A 118 -24.27 -14.35 -11.06
CA LEU A 118 -23.62 -15.45 -10.32
C LEU A 118 -23.05 -16.57 -11.22
N LEU A 119 -23.84 -17.12 -12.13
CA LEU A 119 -23.41 -18.21 -13.03
C LEU A 119 -22.27 -17.79 -13.97
N ARG A 120 -22.30 -16.54 -14.47
CA ARG A 120 -21.24 -15.99 -15.33
C ARG A 120 -20.01 -15.62 -14.50
N GLY A 121 -20.17 -15.13 -13.27
CA GLY A 121 -19.05 -14.87 -12.35
C GLY A 121 -18.28 -16.14 -11.96
N ILE A 122 -19.00 -17.25 -11.69
CA ILE A 122 -18.39 -18.56 -11.42
C ILE A 122 -17.63 -19.06 -12.65
N ARG A 123 -18.25 -18.98 -13.84
CA ARG A 123 -17.60 -19.36 -15.09
C ARG A 123 -16.34 -18.54 -15.35
N PHE A 124 -16.42 -17.22 -15.19
CA PHE A 124 -15.30 -16.31 -15.36
C PHE A 124 -14.16 -16.65 -14.38
N SER A 125 -14.47 -16.87 -13.11
CA SER A 125 -13.47 -17.26 -12.10
C SER A 125 -12.76 -18.56 -12.48
N LYS A 126 -13.50 -19.54 -13.01
CA LYS A 126 -12.92 -20.80 -13.52
C LYS A 126 -12.05 -20.57 -14.76
N GLU A 127 -12.49 -19.73 -15.69
CA GLU A 127 -11.71 -19.38 -16.88
C GLU A 127 -10.39 -18.69 -16.51
N GLN A 128 -10.41 -17.76 -15.55
CA GLN A 128 -9.22 -17.08 -15.03
C GLN A 128 -8.20 -18.06 -14.42
N LEU A 129 -8.67 -19.06 -13.67
CA LEU A 129 -7.80 -20.11 -13.11
C LEU A 129 -7.24 -21.07 -14.17
N SER A 130 -7.99 -21.30 -15.25
CA SER A 130 -7.61 -22.27 -16.28
C SER A 130 -6.68 -21.70 -17.37
N GLY A 131 -6.62 -20.36 -17.51
CA GLY A 131 -5.77 -19.69 -18.50
C GLY A 131 -6.07 -20.01 -19.96
N THR A 132 -7.25 -20.55 -20.30
CA THR A 132 -7.50 -21.17 -21.61
C THR A 132 -7.52 -20.21 -22.81
N TRP A 133 -7.77 -18.92 -22.60
CA TRP A 133 -7.89 -17.94 -23.71
C TRP A 133 -7.26 -16.59 -23.38
N PHE A 134 -7.60 -15.99 -22.24
CA PHE A 134 -7.05 -14.73 -21.74
C PHE A 134 -7.27 -14.60 -20.23
N THR A 135 -6.33 -13.97 -19.53
CA THR A 135 -6.47 -13.58 -18.12
C THR A 135 -6.65 -12.06 -18.04
N VAL A 136 -7.64 -11.60 -17.27
CA VAL A 136 -8.01 -10.18 -17.14
C VAL A 136 -7.50 -9.65 -15.82
N ASN A 137 -6.45 -8.83 -15.85
CA ASN A 137 -5.76 -8.35 -14.66
C ASN A 137 -6.55 -7.24 -13.94
N GLU A 138 -7.42 -6.52 -14.64
CA GLU A 138 -8.26 -5.43 -14.11
C GLU A 138 -9.24 -5.90 -13.04
N VAL A 139 -9.47 -7.22 -12.93
CA VAL A 139 -10.27 -7.85 -11.86
C VAL A 139 -9.61 -7.66 -10.50
N GLY A 140 -8.28 -7.54 -10.45
CA GLY A 140 -7.51 -7.32 -9.22
C GLY A 140 -7.42 -5.85 -8.79
N GLY A 141 -7.83 -4.92 -9.66
CA GLY A 141 -7.72 -3.48 -9.45
C GLY A 141 -7.22 -2.75 -10.70
N ILE A 142 -7.32 -1.43 -10.68
CA ILE A 142 -6.66 -0.58 -11.68
C ILE A 142 -5.30 -0.21 -11.11
N ALA A 143 -4.26 -0.52 -11.87
CA ALA A 143 -2.88 -0.15 -11.60
C ALA A 143 -2.28 0.45 -12.90
N HIS A 144 -0.97 0.35 -13.14
CA HIS A 144 -0.35 0.91 -14.37
C HIS A 144 -0.49 2.42 -14.53
N PHE A 145 -0.18 3.18 -13.48
CA PHE A 145 -0.11 4.63 -13.53
C PHE A 145 1.12 5.16 -12.79
N LEU A 146 1.37 6.45 -13.01
CA LEU A 146 2.47 7.21 -12.44
C LEU A 146 1.87 8.20 -11.45
N PRO A 147 1.93 7.95 -10.13
CA PRO A 147 1.60 8.98 -9.16
C PRO A 147 2.46 10.22 -9.38
N ASP A 148 1.88 11.39 -9.12
CA ASP A 148 2.60 12.66 -9.19
C ASP A 148 3.50 12.81 -7.96
N TYR A 149 4.61 12.06 -7.95
CA TYR A 149 5.57 12.03 -6.85
C TYR A 149 6.25 13.38 -6.65
N GLU A 150 6.39 14.18 -7.71
CA GLU A 150 6.90 15.54 -7.62
C GLU A 150 6.00 16.42 -6.75
N SER A 151 4.69 16.46 -7.04
CA SER A 151 3.74 17.18 -6.18
C SER A 151 3.70 16.61 -4.76
N ILE A 152 3.76 15.28 -4.60
CA ILE A 152 3.75 14.62 -3.28
C ILE A 152 4.91 15.11 -2.41
N ILE A 153 6.15 15.11 -2.92
CA ILE A 153 7.31 15.54 -2.13
C ILE A 153 7.37 17.06 -1.95
N GLN A 154 6.82 17.85 -2.87
CA GLN A 154 6.78 19.30 -2.75
C GLN A 154 5.73 19.80 -1.75
N LEU A 155 4.67 19.03 -1.52
CA LEU A 155 3.55 19.44 -0.66
C LEU A 155 3.55 18.73 0.69
N GLY A 156 3.97 17.46 0.74
CA GLY A 156 3.67 16.59 1.88
C GLY A 156 2.17 16.39 2.09
N THR A 157 1.77 15.67 3.14
CA THR A 157 0.35 15.48 3.46
C THR A 157 -0.32 16.78 3.92
N GLU A 158 0.42 17.70 4.54
CA GLU A 158 -0.09 19.02 4.95
C GLU A 158 -0.53 19.85 3.74
N GLY A 159 0.34 20.01 2.72
CA GLY A 159 -0.01 20.76 1.52
C GLY A 159 -1.10 20.07 0.67
N LEU A 160 -1.11 18.73 0.64
CA LEU A 160 -2.20 17.97 0.00
C LEU A 160 -3.54 18.19 0.73
N ARG A 161 -3.53 18.22 2.06
CA ARG A 161 -4.70 18.50 2.89
C ARG A 161 -5.22 19.92 2.64
N GLU A 162 -4.34 20.91 2.62
CA GLU A 162 -4.69 22.30 2.29
C GLU A 162 -5.36 22.39 0.90
N ARG A 163 -4.85 21.67 -0.09
CA ARG A 163 -5.45 21.61 -1.43
C ARG A 163 -6.87 21.03 -1.41
N VAL A 164 -7.09 19.97 -0.62
CA VAL A 164 -8.42 19.35 -0.46
C VAL A 164 -9.39 20.29 0.25
N VAL A 165 -8.99 20.85 1.40
CA VAL A 165 -9.81 21.79 2.19
C VAL A 165 -10.12 23.06 1.40
N GLY A 166 -9.13 23.59 0.67
CA GLY A 166 -9.32 24.74 -0.23
C GLY A 166 -10.33 24.44 -1.33
N ARG A 167 -10.33 23.24 -1.90
CA ARG A 167 -11.35 22.83 -2.88
C ARG A 167 -12.74 22.70 -2.26
N GLN A 168 -12.84 22.20 -1.02
CA GLN A 168 -14.11 22.14 -0.29
C GLN A 168 -14.68 23.54 -0.01
N ALA A 169 -13.82 24.49 0.39
CA ALA A 169 -14.21 25.87 0.70
C ALA A 169 -14.77 26.63 -0.51
N GLN A 170 -14.36 26.29 -1.74
CA GLN A 170 -14.92 26.88 -2.97
C GLN A 170 -16.41 26.53 -3.20
N GLY A 171 -16.93 25.52 -2.51
CA GLY A 171 -18.32 25.07 -2.68
C GLY A 171 -18.61 24.48 -4.07
N ASN A 172 -19.90 24.47 -4.43
CA ASN A 172 -20.42 23.94 -5.70
C ASN A 172 -20.02 22.48 -5.97
N LEU A 173 -19.92 21.68 -4.91
CA LEU A 173 -19.62 20.26 -4.98
C LEU A 173 -20.93 19.48 -5.02
N ASN A 174 -21.03 18.52 -5.93
CA ASN A 174 -22.06 17.49 -5.81
C ASN A 174 -21.64 16.49 -4.70
N LYS A 175 -22.61 15.72 -4.20
CA LYS A 175 -22.37 14.75 -3.12
C LYS A 175 -21.16 13.84 -3.40
N ARG A 176 -21.03 13.34 -4.63
CA ARG A 176 -19.95 12.43 -5.03
C ARG A 176 -18.57 13.08 -4.92
N GLN A 177 -18.47 14.36 -5.26
CA GLN A 177 -17.23 15.14 -5.13
C GLN A 177 -16.92 15.42 -3.66
N THR A 178 -17.92 15.76 -2.85
CA THR A 178 -17.75 15.93 -1.39
C THR A 178 -17.24 14.64 -0.75
N ASP A 179 -17.92 13.51 -0.99
CA ASP A 179 -17.54 12.21 -0.44
C ASP A 179 -16.12 11.78 -0.87
N PHE A 180 -15.67 12.15 -2.08
CA PHE A 180 -14.31 11.89 -2.53
C PHE A 180 -13.26 12.72 -1.79
N LEU A 181 -13.54 14.01 -1.57
CA LEU A 181 -12.65 14.91 -0.84
C LEU A 181 -12.56 14.51 0.64
N ASP A 182 -13.68 14.15 1.27
CA ASP A 182 -13.71 13.63 2.63
C ASP A 182 -12.90 12.35 2.76
N ALA A 183 -13.09 11.38 1.84
CA ALA A 183 -12.31 10.15 1.80
C ALA A 183 -10.80 10.43 1.58
N SER A 184 -10.45 11.46 0.82
CA SER A 184 -9.06 11.87 0.62
C SER A 184 -8.42 12.36 1.92
N LEU A 185 -9.15 13.13 2.74
CA LEU A 185 -8.68 13.55 4.07
C LEU A 185 -8.45 12.35 4.99
N VAL A 186 -9.33 11.35 4.94
CA VAL A 186 -9.18 10.10 5.71
C VAL A 186 -7.92 9.34 5.29
N ALA A 187 -7.63 9.27 4.00
CA ALA A 187 -6.41 8.63 3.50
C ALA A 187 -5.14 9.38 3.95
N LEU A 188 -5.18 10.72 3.95
CA LEU A 188 -4.09 11.56 4.48
C LEU A 188 -3.88 11.36 5.99
N ASP A 189 -4.96 11.28 6.77
CA ASP A 189 -4.86 10.94 8.20
C ASP A 189 -4.25 9.54 8.40
N ALA A 190 -4.62 8.58 7.55
CA ALA A 190 -4.16 7.21 7.66
C ALA A 190 -2.67 7.05 7.40
N ILE A 191 -2.11 7.76 6.41
CA ILE A 191 -0.67 7.73 6.13
C ILE A 191 0.13 8.43 7.22
N GLU A 192 -0.36 9.55 7.76
CA GLU A 192 0.27 10.27 8.86
C GLU A 192 0.31 9.43 10.12
N MET A 193 -0.81 8.80 10.49
CA MET A 193 -0.88 7.84 11.58
C MET A 193 0.07 6.65 11.35
N PHE A 194 0.16 6.14 10.13
CA PHE A 194 1.07 5.03 9.83
C PHE A 194 2.54 5.44 10.03
N ALA A 195 2.92 6.63 9.58
CA ALA A 195 4.25 7.20 9.81
C ALA A 195 4.53 7.40 11.31
N ASP A 196 3.56 7.87 12.10
CA ASP A 196 3.71 8.00 13.55
C ASP A 196 3.97 6.66 14.24
N ARG A 197 3.32 5.59 13.78
CA ARG A 197 3.59 4.24 14.31
C ARG A 197 5.04 3.83 14.06
N TYR A 198 5.60 4.13 12.88
CA TYR A 198 7.03 3.90 12.61
C TYR A 198 7.93 4.82 13.43
N ARG A 199 7.52 6.06 13.70
CA ARG A 199 8.27 6.99 14.55
C ARG A 199 8.38 6.45 15.97
N VAL A 200 7.27 5.97 16.54
CA VAL A 200 7.25 5.31 17.87
C VAL A 200 8.09 4.03 17.86
N GLU A 201 8.05 3.23 16.79
CA GLU A 201 8.92 2.05 16.68
C GLU A 201 10.41 2.43 16.62
N ALA A 202 10.76 3.51 15.92
CA ALA A 202 12.12 4.03 15.88
C ALA A 202 12.58 4.53 17.26
N GLU A 203 11.72 5.25 18.00
CA GLU A 203 11.97 5.66 19.38
C GLU A 203 12.25 4.45 20.28
N ASN A 204 11.41 3.40 20.19
CA ASN A 204 11.59 2.16 20.95
C ASN A 204 12.91 1.43 20.63
N GLN A 205 13.42 1.59 19.40
CA GLN A 205 14.69 1.02 18.97
C GLN A 205 15.90 1.96 19.22
N GLY A 206 15.69 3.17 19.75
CA GLY A 206 16.75 4.17 19.95
C GLY A 206 17.34 4.70 18.63
N ARG A 207 16.53 4.76 17.57
CA ARG A 207 16.93 5.22 16.23
C ARG A 207 16.56 6.70 16.03
N ASP A 208 17.28 7.59 16.70
CA ASP A 208 17.04 9.03 16.67
C ASP A 208 17.10 9.62 15.25
N ASP A 209 17.91 9.02 14.37
CA ASP A 209 18.02 9.36 12.94
C ASP A 209 16.67 9.20 12.22
N LEU A 210 15.97 8.09 12.48
CA LEU A 210 14.67 7.80 11.88
C LEU A 210 13.56 8.59 12.56
N VAL A 211 13.67 8.88 13.85
CA VAL A 211 12.71 9.74 14.55
C VAL A 211 12.69 11.13 13.90
N ALA A 212 13.85 11.75 13.71
CA ALA A 212 13.97 13.06 13.07
C ALA A 212 13.43 13.06 11.63
N LEU A 213 13.72 12.00 10.86
CA LEU A 213 13.19 11.80 9.51
C LEU A 213 11.65 11.75 9.48
N LEU A 214 11.05 11.00 10.41
CA LEU A 214 9.61 10.73 10.47
C LEU A 214 8.80 11.84 11.16
N GLU A 215 9.46 12.77 11.87
CA GLU A 215 8.84 14.03 12.30
C GLU A 215 8.42 14.90 11.11
N HIS A 216 9.15 14.79 9.99
CA HIS A 216 8.91 15.56 8.78
C HIS A 216 8.17 14.74 7.72
N SER A 217 8.60 13.50 7.47
CA SER A 217 8.07 12.63 6.41
C SER A 217 6.90 11.78 6.90
N PRO A 218 5.71 11.82 6.27
CA PRO A 218 5.38 12.46 4.99
C PRO A 218 4.63 13.80 5.10
N ARG A 219 4.58 14.41 6.30
CA ARG A 219 3.75 15.58 6.59
C ARG A 219 4.13 16.82 5.81
N LYS A 220 5.41 17.16 5.89
CA LYS A 220 5.95 18.41 5.37
C LYS A 220 6.55 18.21 3.98
N PRO A 221 6.69 19.30 3.19
CA PRO A 221 7.52 19.28 2.00
C PRO A 221 8.92 18.73 2.31
N ALA A 222 9.41 17.84 1.45
CA ALA A 222 10.72 17.25 1.59
C ALA A 222 11.81 18.31 1.38
N ASN A 223 12.69 18.46 2.36
CA ASN A 223 13.81 19.38 2.36
C ASN A 223 15.16 18.71 2.10
N THR A 224 15.23 17.39 2.31
CA THR A 224 16.41 16.55 2.08
C THR A 224 16.11 15.44 1.08
N PHE A 225 17.16 14.85 0.53
CA PHE A 225 17.00 13.69 -0.37
C PHE A 225 16.38 12.48 0.36
N HIS A 226 16.72 12.32 1.65
CA HIS A 226 16.21 11.25 2.51
C HIS A 226 14.71 11.39 2.78
N GLU A 227 14.24 12.59 3.13
CA GLU A 227 12.82 12.88 3.35
C GLU A 227 11.98 12.63 2.09
N ALA A 228 12.51 12.98 0.92
CA ALA A 228 11.82 12.74 -0.35
C ALA A 228 11.65 11.24 -0.63
N LEU A 229 12.71 10.45 -0.48
CA LEU A 229 12.64 8.99 -0.67
C LEU A 229 11.72 8.32 0.35
N GLN A 230 11.77 8.73 1.61
CA GLN A 230 10.89 8.19 2.66
C GLN A 230 9.42 8.51 2.38
N THR A 231 9.13 9.74 1.95
CA THR A 231 7.78 10.18 1.58
C THR A 231 7.27 9.42 0.36
N ILE A 232 8.08 9.31 -0.70
CA ILE A 232 7.74 8.53 -1.90
C ILE A 232 7.44 7.08 -1.51
N TRP A 233 8.27 6.47 -0.66
CA TRP A 233 8.09 5.09 -0.25
C TRP A 233 6.79 4.88 0.51
N PHE A 234 6.45 5.75 1.47
CA PHE A 234 5.16 5.63 2.17
C PHE A 234 3.97 5.74 1.22
N PHE A 235 3.98 6.68 0.26
CA PHE A 235 2.91 6.78 -0.73
C PHE A 235 2.86 5.56 -1.65
N GLN A 236 4.00 5.12 -2.19
CA GLN A 236 4.09 3.91 -3.03
C GLN A 236 3.50 2.69 -2.31
N LEU A 237 3.93 2.46 -1.05
CA LEU A 237 3.48 1.35 -0.22
C LEU A 237 1.97 1.38 0.02
N LEU A 238 1.41 2.56 0.30
CA LEU A 238 -0.03 2.70 0.55
C LEU A 238 -0.86 2.48 -0.71
N ILE A 239 -0.42 3.00 -1.86
CA ILE A 239 -1.10 2.78 -3.14
C ILE A 239 -1.10 1.28 -3.48
N GLN A 240 0.02 0.59 -3.26
CA GLN A 240 0.14 -0.87 -3.43
C GLN A 240 -0.65 -1.68 -2.39
N THR A 241 -0.95 -1.09 -1.23
CA THR A 241 -1.83 -1.70 -0.22
C THR A 241 -3.31 -1.56 -0.59
N GLU A 242 -3.68 -0.47 -1.26
CA GLU A 242 -5.05 -0.17 -1.65
C GLU A 242 -5.49 -0.98 -2.89
N SER A 243 -4.65 -1.05 -3.92
CA SER A 243 -4.94 -1.67 -5.22
C SER A 243 -3.92 -2.77 -5.57
N LEU A 244 -4.10 -3.43 -6.72
CA LEU A 244 -3.12 -4.39 -7.23
C LEU A 244 -1.75 -3.71 -7.38
N ASP A 245 -0.71 -4.38 -6.89
CA ASP A 245 0.67 -3.88 -6.79
C ASP A 245 1.41 -3.75 -8.13
N GLN A 246 0.76 -4.04 -9.26
CA GLN A 246 1.40 -4.18 -10.57
C GLN A 246 1.54 -2.85 -11.32
N GLY A 247 2.77 -2.46 -11.62
CA GLY A 247 3.04 -1.35 -12.54
C GLY A 247 2.80 0.05 -11.99
N ILE A 248 2.74 0.23 -10.67
CA ILE A 248 2.81 1.55 -10.03
C ILE A 248 4.27 2.00 -10.09
N SER A 249 4.57 2.88 -11.05
CA SER A 249 5.93 3.26 -11.40
C SER A 249 6.30 4.62 -10.79
N LEU A 250 7.59 4.85 -10.59
CA LEU A 250 8.10 6.07 -9.97
C LEU A 250 8.33 7.22 -10.96
N GLY A 251 8.23 6.94 -12.26
CA GLY A 251 8.44 7.96 -13.30
C GLY A 251 9.87 8.48 -13.33
N ARG A 252 10.03 9.78 -13.58
CA ARG A 252 11.33 10.43 -13.77
C ARG A 252 11.94 10.87 -12.45
N MET A 253 12.26 9.90 -11.58
CA MET A 253 12.94 10.13 -10.29
C MET A 253 14.16 11.03 -10.42
N ASP A 254 14.91 10.85 -11.50
CA ASP A 254 16.09 11.63 -11.83
C ASP A 254 15.80 13.13 -11.98
N GLN A 255 14.59 13.53 -12.33
CA GLN A 255 14.23 14.94 -12.56
C GLN A 255 13.72 15.59 -11.28
N TYR A 256 12.71 15.00 -10.63
CA TYR A 256 12.08 15.64 -9.48
C TYR A 256 12.91 15.52 -8.19
N LEU A 257 13.85 14.57 -8.09
CA LEU A 257 14.82 14.51 -6.99
C LEU A 257 16.07 15.35 -7.24
N TYR A 258 16.33 15.77 -8.48
CA TYR A 258 17.55 16.51 -8.83
C TYR A 258 17.73 17.84 -8.07
N PRO A 259 16.68 18.66 -7.87
CA PRO A 259 16.83 19.89 -7.08
C PRO A 259 17.28 19.61 -5.64
N LEU A 260 16.76 18.55 -5.02
CA LEU A 260 17.16 18.13 -3.68
C LEU A 260 18.60 17.62 -3.67
N TYR A 261 19.00 16.81 -4.66
CA TYR A 261 20.39 16.37 -4.80
C TYR A 261 21.36 17.55 -4.96
N LEU A 262 21.03 18.55 -5.78
CA LEU A 262 21.87 19.74 -5.95
C LEU A 262 22.00 20.56 -4.65
N LYS A 263 20.90 20.63 -3.87
CA LYS A 263 20.91 21.28 -2.55
C LYS A 263 21.84 20.54 -1.58
N GLU A 264 21.78 19.21 -1.51
CA GLU A 264 22.69 18.40 -0.69
C GLU A 264 24.14 18.56 -1.15
N LYS A 265 24.38 18.49 -2.47
CA LYS A 265 25.72 18.63 -3.07
C LYS A 265 26.37 19.98 -2.79
N ALA A 266 25.60 21.03 -2.54
CA ALA A 266 26.11 22.36 -2.22
C ALA A 266 26.59 22.48 -0.76
N ARG A 267 26.30 21.50 0.10
CA ARG A 267 26.74 21.51 1.49
C ARG A 267 28.24 21.23 1.59
N SER A 268 28.91 21.84 2.56
CA SER A 268 30.35 21.68 2.78
C SER A 268 30.75 20.28 3.24
N ASP A 269 29.83 19.56 3.87
CA ASP A 269 29.97 18.21 4.41
C ASP A 269 29.40 17.13 3.49
N PHE A 270 29.12 17.46 2.22
CA PHE A 270 28.51 16.53 1.28
C PHE A 270 29.35 15.27 1.07
N ASP A 271 28.74 14.10 1.32
CA ASP A 271 29.28 12.79 0.97
C ASP A 271 28.42 12.11 -0.10
N PRO A 272 28.94 11.86 -1.31
CA PRO A 272 28.20 11.13 -2.34
C PRO A 272 27.84 9.69 -1.94
N ALA A 273 28.55 9.07 -0.99
CA ALA A 273 28.22 7.73 -0.50
C ALA A 273 26.87 7.70 0.24
N GLU A 274 26.51 8.76 0.97
CA GLU A 274 25.22 8.85 1.66
C GLU A 274 24.04 8.81 0.67
N ILE A 275 24.13 9.56 -0.43
CA ILE A 275 23.10 9.56 -1.49
C ILE A 275 23.02 8.19 -2.17
N HIS A 276 24.17 7.56 -2.43
CA HIS A 276 24.23 6.21 -2.98
C HIS A 276 23.52 5.20 -2.07
N ASP A 277 23.81 5.23 -0.77
CA ASP A 277 23.27 4.28 0.20
C ASP A 277 21.77 4.47 0.40
N LEU A 278 21.29 5.72 0.37
CA LEU A 278 19.86 6.03 0.39
C LEU A 278 19.13 5.46 -0.84
N LEU A 279 19.70 5.62 -2.04
CA LEU A 279 19.14 5.03 -3.26
C LEU A 279 19.17 3.50 -3.22
N ALA A 280 20.25 2.91 -2.72
CA ALA A 280 20.36 1.46 -2.55
C ALA A 280 19.30 0.94 -1.57
N ALA A 281 19.14 1.58 -0.41
CA ALA A 281 18.12 1.25 0.57
C ALA A 281 16.71 1.36 -0.02
N PHE A 282 16.44 2.41 -0.79
CA PHE A 282 15.16 2.60 -1.47
C PHE A 282 14.90 1.51 -2.54
N CYS A 283 15.89 1.15 -3.34
CA CYS A 283 15.78 0.03 -4.30
C CYS A 283 15.52 -1.31 -3.61
N LEU A 284 16.13 -1.54 -2.44
CA LEU A 284 15.86 -2.72 -1.62
C LEU A 284 14.40 -2.73 -1.14
N LYS A 285 13.86 -1.58 -0.69
CA LYS A 285 12.45 -1.45 -0.33
C LYS A 285 11.49 -1.79 -1.47
N LEU A 286 11.77 -1.29 -2.68
CA LEU A 286 10.97 -1.66 -3.86
C LEU A 286 11.01 -3.16 -4.16
N SER A 287 12.11 -3.83 -3.80
CA SER A 287 12.32 -5.27 -4.00
C SER A 287 11.71 -6.15 -2.90
N GLU A 288 11.15 -5.56 -1.85
CA GLU A 288 10.42 -6.27 -0.78
C GLU A 288 9.00 -6.70 -1.22
N VAL A 289 8.52 -6.15 -2.34
CA VAL A 289 7.18 -6.41 -2.90
C VAL A 289 7.25 -7.54 -3.92
N ILE A 290 6.44 -8.58 -3.71
CA ILE A 290 6.28 -9.67 -4.67
C ILE A 290 4.80 -9.93 -4.94
N PRO A 291 4.43 -10.39 -6.15
CA PRO A 291 3.03 -10.65 -6.46
C PRO A 291 2.52 -11.93 -5.80
N LEU A 292 1.24 -11.94 -5.44
CA LEU A 292 0.51 -13.13 -5.03
C LEU A 292 -0.29 -13.68 -6.22
N PHE A 293 0.35 -14.52 -7.03
CA PHE A 293 -0.31 -15.21 -8.15
C PHE A 293 -0.73 -16.64 -7.79
N SER A 294 -1.79 -17.10 -8.45
CA SER A 294 -2.17 -18.51 -8.59
C SER A 294 -1.06 -19.28 -9.32
N SER A 295 -0.94 -20.58 -9.03
CA SER A 295 0.08 -21.45 -9.65
C SER A 295 -0.29 -21.90 -11.05
#